data_AF-A0A6J1DCX4-F1
#
_entry.id   AF-A0A6J1DCX4-F1
#
_cell.length_a   1.000
_cell.length_b   1.000
_cell.length_c   1.000
_cell.angle_alpha   90.00
_cell.angle_beta   90.00
_cell.angle_gamma   90.00
#
_symmetry.space_group_name_H-M   'P 1'
#
loop_
_entity.id
_entity.type
_entity.pdbx_description
1 polymer ?
#
loop_
_entity_poly.entity_id
_entity_poly.type
_entity_poly.pdbx_seq_one_letter_code
_entity_poly.pdbx_strand_id
1 'polypeptide(L)'
;METEGKAQAHTKASSSPPSALHCSTTRCSTNGVHTKSNAKTPRKPGGWKSMPYILGNETFERLASLGLLANFMVYLRKVYHMDQVSATSLMGIWTGVTNFSPLIGAFLSDAYVGRYWTIAVASIFSFLGMVSMTLTAWLPALHPAACDGGGKCEGPTSSQMGFLIMTLSLLVIGTAGIRPCSIPFGVDQFDPTTDKGRKGISSFYNWYYASFTVVLIFALTVVVFIQDSVSWVLGFGIPTILMFCSIILFFLGTRVYVLIKPEGSIFTGLAQVAAAAYKKRHLKLPDSLQPTDRTAYYDPPGTALHSKLPLTTQFRFLNKAAIILEKELNPDGSPVNKWRLCTIQQVEEFKCLVRVSPIWVAGILTLTPLLQQATFSVSQALQMDRHIGPKFQIPPGSIIVMSFIAIVVWIPIYDRLLVPALRKLTNQESGITPLQRIGVGIIIGVGSMIVAGLVEMKRRNWAEKSVQMSVFWLLPQFVLLGLCEAFNIIGQIEFFNKEFPESMRTMGNALSSCSLALTSYINTAMVLIVHKTTGKPDWLTDDLNVGRLDYFYYVVAATAFFNFFFFLYCAKRYQYKGSTFETHDDAQKPPPCEQLELITSAKKLDV
;
A
#
# COMPACT_ATOMS: atom_id res chain seq x y z
N MET A 1 -24.24 97.57 -16.78
CA MET A 1 -25.10 97.91 -15.62
C MET A 1 -25.21 96.73 -14.68
N GLU A 2 -24.70 96.74 -13.44
CA GLU A 2 -23.51 97.38 -12.80
C GLU A 2 -23.51 96.87 -11.32
N THR A 3 -22.43 96.54 -10.58
CA THR A 3 -20.98 96.46 -10.87
C THR A 3 -20.27 95.50 -9.86
N GLU A 4 -18.93 95.56 -9.86
CA GLU A 4 -17.90 95.18 -8.87
C GLU A 4 -17.37 93.73 -8.86
N GLY A 5 -16.04 93.48 -8.82
CA GLY A 5 -14.91 94.39 -9.00
C GLY A 5 -13.65 94.02 -8.20
N LYS A 6 -12.56 93.65 -8.90
CA LYS A 6 -11.17 93.33 -8.46
C LYS A 6 -10.93 91.85 -8.11
N ALA A 7 -10.01 91.07 -8.72
CA ALA A 7 -8.77 91.25 -9.50
C ALA A 7 -7.44 91.12 -8.70
N GLN A 8 -6.73 90.01 -8.92
CA GLN A 8 -5.27 89.78 -8.97
C GLN A 8 -5.07 88.24 -9.06
N ALA A 9 -4.56 87.58 -10.11
CA ALA A 9 -3.40 87.75 -11.00
C ALA A 9 -2.16 86.91 -10.58
N HIS A 10 -1.78 86.00 -11.49
CA HIS A 10 -0.44 85.39 -11.70
C HIS A 10 0.09 84.16 -10.91
N THR A 11 -0.09 82.99 -11.56
CA THR A 11 0.99 82.07 -12.05
C THR A 11 1.33 80.75 -11.30
N LYS A 12 1.24 79.64 -12.06
CA LYS A 12 1.88 78.30 -11.94
C LYS A 12 1.57 77.36 -10.74
N ALA A 13 0.78 76.34 -11.03
CA ALA A 13 1.10 74.92 -10.75
C ALA A 13 0.29 74.00 -11.69
N SER A 14 0.83 72.85 -12.11
CA SER A 14 0.18 71.94 -13.08
C SER A 14 0.08 70.50 -12.54
N SER A 15 -1.13 70.04 -12.20
CA SER A 15 -1.40 68.60 -11.96
C SER A 15 -2.90 68.26 -11.85
N SER A 16 -3.30 67.13 -12.48
CA SER A 16 -4.51 66.30 -12.28
C SER A 16 -5.94 66.85 -12.58
N PRO A 17 -6.79 66.08 -13.31
CA PRO A 17 -8.25 66.21 -13.35
C PRO A 17 -8.97 65.22 -12.39
N PRO A 18 -10.29 65.39 -12.12
CA PRO A 18 -10.94 64.85 -10.90
C PRO A 18 -11.81 63.58 -11.05
N SER A 19 -12.17 63.02 -9.89
CA SER A 19 -12.92 61.78 -9.63
C SER A 19 -14.43 61.83 -9.95
N ALA A 20 -15.03 60.69 -10.27
CA ALA A 20 -16.44 60.58 -10.68
C ALA A 20 -17.37 59.86 -9.67
N LEU A 21 -18.59 60.42 -9.56
CA LEU A 21 -19.89 59.89 -9.09
C LEU A 21 -19.97 58.82 -7.96
N HIS A 22 -20.68 59.20 -6.89
CA HIS A 22 -21.37 58.29 -5.98
C HIS A 22 -22.64 57.70 -6.61
N CYS A 23 -22.95 56.43 -6.29
CA CYS A 23 -24.30 55.87 -6.39
C CYS A 23 -24.65 55.17 -5.07
N SER A 24 -25.81 55.50 -4.50
CA SER A 24 -26.27 55.06 -3.18
C SER A 24 -27.08 53.75 -3.26
N THR A 25 -26.68 52.72 -2.51
CA THR A 25 -27.39 51.43 -2.48
C THR A 25 -28.26 51.29 -1.22
N THR A 26 -29.54 51.00 -1.43
CA THR A 26 -30.57 50.85 -0.39
C THR A 26 -30.31 49.65 0.52
N ARG A 27 -30.48 49.85 1.84
CA ARG A 27 -30.29 48.83 2.88
C ARG A 27 -31.53 47.93 3.02
N CYS A 28 -31.54 46.77 2.35
CA CYS A 28 -32.55 45.74 2.62
C CYS A 28 -32.26 45.03 3.95
N SER A 29 -33.21 45.09 4.88
CA SER A 29 -33.15 44.38 6.17
C SER A 29 -33.82 43.01 6.05
N THR A 30 -33.03 41.94 6.09
CA THR A 30 -33.54 40.57 6.29
C THR A 30 -33.31 40.16 7.74
N ASN A 31 -34.40 39.83 8.45
CA ASN A 31 -34.36 39.41 9.84
C ASN A 31 -33.62 38.08 9.99
N GLY A 32 -32.34 38.14 10.37
CA GLY A 32 -31.54 36.98 10.72
C GLY A 32 -31.99 36.39 12.05
N VAL A 33 -32.69 35.26 12.01
CA VAL A 33 -32.91 34.43 13.21
C VAL A 33 -31.55 33.90 13.66
N HIS A 34 -31.03 34.44 14.78
CA HIS A 34 -29.81 33.96 15.42
C HIS A 34 -30.05 32.58 16.08
N THR A 35 -30.09 31.52 15.27
CA THR A 35 -29.78 30.18 15.76
C THR A 35 -28.30 30.14 16.15
N LYS A 36 -28.03 30.32 17.45
CA LYS A 36 -26.70 30.08 18.05
C LYS A 36 -26.34 28.60 17.92
N SER A 37 -25.85 28.20 16.74
CA SER A 37 -25.13 26.95 16.59
C SER A 37 -23.89 27.02 17.48
N ASN A 38 -23.86 26.19 18.53
CA ASN A 38 -22.67 25.98 19.36
C ASN A 38 -21.62 25.20 18.55
N ALA A 39 -21.04 25.85 17.54
CA ALA A 39 -19.86 25.40 16.85
C ALA A 39 -18.69 25.42 17.83
N LYS A 40 -18.47 24.28 18.51
CA LYS A 40 -17.28 24.07 19.35
C LYS A 40 -16.05 24.44 18.53
N THR A 41 -15.26 25.40 19.02
CA THR A 41 -13.98 25.75 18.42
C THR A 41 -13.15 24.47 18.22
N PRO A 42 -12.63 24.20 17.01
CA PRO A 42 -11.85 22.99 16.78
C PRO A 42 -10.64 23.00 17.71
N ARG A 43 -10.38 21.87 18.38
CA ARG A 43 -9.15 21.70 19.18
C ARG A 43 -7.95 21.94 18.27
N LYS A 44 -6.99 22.74 18.74
CA LYS A 44 -5.72 22.92 18.02
C LYS A 44 -5.05 21.55 17.80
N PRO A 45 -4.47 21.29 16.61
CA PRO A 45 -3.76 20.05 16.31
C PRO A 45 -2.73 19.70 17.38
N GLY A 46 -2.68 18.43 17.79
CA GLY A 46 -1.72 17.94 18.79
C GLY A 46 -0.26 18.04 18.31
N GLY A 47 -0.06 17.89 16.99
CA GLY A 47 1.21 18.04 16.30
C GLY A 47 2.34 17.23 16.94
N TRP A 48 3.48 17.88 17.15
CA TRP A 48 4.64 17.25 17.76
C TRP A 48 4.44 16.76 19.20
N LYS A 49 3.40 17.21 19.93
CA LYS A 49 3.14 16.73 21.30
C LYS A 49 2.51 15.34 21.33
N SER A 50 1.77 14.95 20.30
CA SER A 50 1.20 13.59 20.18
C SER A 50 2.19 12.59 19.56
N MET A 51 3.25 13.07 18.91
CA MET A 51 4.21 12.25 18.16
C MET A 51 4.89 11.14 18.99
N PRO A 52 5.40 11.36 20.22
CA PRO A 52 6.06 10.30 20.98
C PRO A 52 5.12 9.13 21.31
N TYR A 53 3.85 9.41 21.56
CA TYR A 53 2.84 8.39 21.88
C TYR A 53 2.44 7.59 20.65
N ILE A 54 2.22 8.25 19.50
CA ILE A 54 1.81 7.58 18.26
C ILE A 54 2.97 6.78 17.67
N LEU A 55 4.15 7.38 17.54
CA LEU A 55 5.33 6.70 17.02
C LEU A 55 5.74 5.57 17.97
N GLY A 56 5.79 5.80 19.29
CA GLY A 56 6.13 4.77 20.27
C GLY A 56 5.17 3.59 20.29
N ASN A 57 3.86 3.82 20.17
CA ASN A 57 2.87 2.76 19.97
C ASN A 57 3.17 1.99 18.67
N GLU A 58 3.30 2.67 17.52
CA GLU A 58 3.58 1.97 16.26
C GLU A 58 4.88 1.16 16.33
N THR A 59 5.96 1.71 16.89
CA THR A 59 7.25 1.03 17.04
C THR A 59 7.11 -0.28 17.82
N PHE A 60 6.39 -0.27 18.96
CA PHE A 60 6.19 -1.47 19.77
C PHE A 60 5.20 -2.46 19.15
N GLU A 61 4.10 -2.00 18.56
CA GLU A 61 3.14 -2.85 17.84
C GLU A 61 3.82 -3.58 16.66
N ARG A 62 4.63 -2.86 15.87
CA ARG A 62 5.34 -3.45 14.73
C ARG A 62 6.42 -4.42 15.15
N LEU A 63 7.13 -4.14 16.24
CA LEU A 63 8.14 -5.06 16.78
C LEU A 63 7.47 -6.33 17.29
N ALA A 64 6.34 -6.20 17.99
CA ALA A 64 5.59 -7.32 18.51
C ALA A 64 5.00 -8.19 17.37
N SER A 65 4.31 -7.57 16.42
CA SER A 65 3.66 -8.27 15.30
C SER A 65 4.65 -8.89 14.31
N LEU A 66 5.73 -8.18 13.91
CA LEU A 66 6.75 -8.76 13.02
C LEU A 66 7.56 -9.85 13.72
N GLY A 67 7.93 -9.64 15.00
CA GLY A 67 8.68 -10.61 15.79
C GLY A 67 7.95 -11.94 15.93
N LEU A 68 6.63 -11.91 16.15
CA LEU A 68 5.78 -13.10 16.23
C LEU A 68 5.82 -13.95 14.95
N LEU A 69 5.80 -13.30 13.79
CA LEU A 69 5.60 -13.94 12.48
C LEU A 69 6.89 -14.45 11.86
N ALA A 70 8.01 -13.79 12.15
CA ALA A 70 9.30 -14.02 11.50
C ALA A 70 9.81 -15.47 11.59
N ASN A 71 9.49 -16.20 12.67
CA ASN A 71 9.86 -17.61 12.84
C ASN A 71 8.65 -18.56 12.95
N PHE A 72 7.44 -18.10 12.62
CA PHE A 72 6.21 -18.86 12.87
C PHE A 72 6.16 -20.20 12.09
N MET A 73 6.71 -20.26 10.88
CA MET A 73 6.87 -21.52 10.13
C MET A 73 7.66 -22.57 10.92
N VAL A 74 8.74 -22.13 11.58
CA VAL A 74 9.60 -23.01 12.38
C VAL A 74 8.89 -23.44 13.66
N TYR A 75 8.06 -22.59 14.26
CA TYR A 75 7.21 -22.95 15.39
C TYR A 75 6.20 -24.06 15.04
N LEU A 76 5.49 -23.91 13.90
CA LEU A 76 4.54 -24.91 13.43
C LEU A 76 5.19 -26.27 13.16
N ARG A 77 6.40 -26.27 12.61
CA ARG A 77 7.18 -27.50 12.32
C ARG A 77 7.83 -28.13 13.56
N LYS A 78 8.46 -27.33 14.43
CA LYS A 78 9.25 -27.83 15.59
C LYS A 78 8.43 -28.09 16.85
N VAL A 79 7.35 -27.34 17.10
CA VAL A 79 6.59 -27.40 18.37
C VAL A 79 5.20 -28.00 18.16
N TYR A 80 4.53 -27.62 17.07
CA TYR A 80 3.23 -28.21 16.71
C TYR A 80 3.34 -29.48 15.86
N HIS A 81 4.55 -29.90 15.48
CA HIS A 81 4.83 -31.09 14.65
C HIS A 81 3.96 -31.21 13.38
N MET A 82 3.49 -30.07 12.84
CA MET A 82 2.66 -30.06 11.65
C MET A 82 3.49 -30.51 10.44
N ASP A 83 2.87 -31.22 9.50
CA ASP A 83 3.50 -31.53 8.24
C ASP A 83 3.78 -30.24 7.41
N GLN A 84 4.73 -30.34 6.48
CA GLN A 84 5.21 -29.21 5.67
C GLN A 84 4.07 -28.53 4.88
N VAL A 85 3.11 -29.31 4.38
CA VAL A 85 2.01 -28.83 3.54
C VAL A 85 0.94 -28.16 4.38
N SER A 86 0.55 -28.75 5.51
CA SER A 86 -0.41 -28.17 6.46
C SER A 86 0.12 -26.88 7.09
N ALA A 87 1.40 -26.84 7.50
CA ALA A 87 2.01 -25.64 8.05
C ALA A 87 2.04 -24.50 7.00
N THR A 88 2.47 -24.80 5.77
CA THR A 88 2.47 -23.84 4.66
C THR A 88 1.05 -23.38 4.30
N SER A 89 0.07 -24.29 4.31
CA SER A 89 -1.32 -23.98 3.99
C SER A 89 -1.98 -23.10 5.05
N LEU A 90 -1.76 -23.40 6.33
CA LEU A 90 -2.22 -22.57 7.45
C LEU A 90 -1.63 -21.17 7.38
N MET A 91 -0.31 -21.06 7.17
CA MET A 91 0.36 -19.76 7.01
C MET A 91 -0.14 -18.98 5.80
N GLY A 92 -0.35 -19.64 4.65
CA GLY A 92 -0.85 -18.98 3.44
C GLY A 92 -2.30 -18.50 3.56
N ILE A 93 -3.18 -19.30 4.17
CA ILE A 93 -4.56 -18.87 4.50
C ILE A 93 -4.53 -17.70 5.47
N TRP A 94 -3.78 -17.81 6.57
CA TRP A 94 -3.67 -16.76 7.57
C TRP A 94 -3.08 -15.46 7.00
N THR A 95 -2.04 -15.55 6.16
CA THR A 95 -1.44 -14.40 5.46
C THR A 95 -2.44 -13.79 4.47
N GLY A 96 -3.23 -14.62 3.80
CA GLY A 96 -4.32 -14.19 2.92
C GLY A 96 -5.35 -13.33 3.66
N VAL A 97 -5.87 -13.86 4.78
CA VAL A 97 -6.87 -13.16 5.60
C VAL A 97 -6.28 -11.89 6.22
N THR A 98 -5.04 -11.95 6.72
CA THR A 98 -4.35 -10.83 7.39
C THR A 98 -4.03 -9.66 6.46
N ASN A 99 -3.84 -9.90 5.16
CA ASN A 99 -3.65 -8.84 4.16
C ASN A 99 -4.98 -8.31 3.59
N PHE A 100 -6.07 -9.09 3.66
CA PHE A 100 -7.40 -8.63 3.25
C PHE A 100 -8.15 -7.85 4.36
N SER A 101 -8.01 -8.27 5.61
CA SER A 101 -8.75 -7.70 6.74
C SER A 101 -8.57 -6.18 6.98
N PRO A 102 -7.43 -5.53 6.64
CA PRO A 102 -7.29 -4.07 6.71
C PRO A 102 -8.30 -3.29 5.87
N LEU A 103 -8.84 -3.85 4.78
CA LEU A 103 -9.89 -3.17 4.00
C LEU A 103 -11.21 -3.08 4.78
N ILE A 104 -11.52 -4.12 5.56
CA ILE A 104 -12.70 -4.16 6.43
C ILE A 104 -12.53 -3.17 7.59
N GLY A 105 -11.34 -3.14 8.20
CA GLY A 105 -11.01 -2.19 9.26
C GLY A 105 -11.05 -0.72 8.79
N ALA A 106 -10.52 -0.42 7.61
CA ALA A 106 -10.59 0.89 6.98
C ALA A 106 -12.04 1.34 6.76
N PHE A 107 -12.87 0.46 6.17
CA PHE A 107 -14.29 0.73 5.96
C PHE A 107 -15.01 1.01 7.28
N LEU A 108 -14.78 0.20 8.33
CA LEU A 108 -15.40 0.38 9.64
C LEU A 108 -14.94 1.68 10.33
N SER A 109 -13.66 2.05 10.22
CA SER A 109 -13.12 3.28 10.80
C SER A 109 -13.62 4.54 10.09
N ASP A 110 -13.63 4.55 8.76
CA ASP A 110 -13.96 5.73 7.96
C ASP A 110 -15.48 5.93 7.80
N ALA A 111 -16.31 4.89 7.98
CA ALA A 111 -17.77 4.99 7.86
C ALA A 111 -18.54 5.05 9.19
N TYR A 112 -18.03 4.45 10.29
CA TYR A 112 -18.81 4.29 11.52
C TYR A 112 -18.07 4.66 12.81
N VAL A 113 -16.90 4.08 13.07
CA VAL A 113 -16.30 4.05 14.41
C VAL A 113 -15.31 5.20 14.67
N GLY A 114 -14.60 5.64 13.63
CA GLY A 114 -13.50 6.59 13.75
C GLY A 114 -12.18 5.92 14.13
N ARG A 115 -11.08 6.36 13.49
CA ARG A 115 -9.74 5.76 13.53
C ARG A 115 -9.22 5.49 14.95
N TYR A 116 -9.41 6.45 15.88
CA TYR A 116 -8.97 6.31 17.27
C TYR A 116 -9.58 5.08 17.97
N TRP A 117 -10.91 4.92 17.88
CA TRP A 117 -11.60 3.79 18.53
C TRP A 117 -11.33 2.47 17.82
N THR A 118 -11.18 2.48 16.50
CA THR A 118 -10.76 1.31 15.73
C THR A 118 -9.37 0.83 16.17
N ILE A 119 -8.38 1.72 16.32
CA ILE A 119 -7.05 1.37 16.83
C ILE A 119 -7.16 0.85 18.28
N ALA A 120 -7.88 1.57 19.16
CA ALA A 120 -8.00 1.19 20.57
C ALA A 120 -8.55 -0.24 20.76
N VAL A 121 -9.65 -0.58 20.09
CA VAL A 121 -10.26 -1.92 20.17
C VAL A 121 -9.38 -2.97 19.50
N ALA A 122 -8.82 -2.67 18.33
CA ALA A 122 -7.97 -3.61 17.61
C ALA A 122 -6.66 -3.92 18.36
N SER A 123 -6.07 -2.95 19.05
CA SER A 123 -4.90 -3.19 19.91
C SER A 123 -5.21 -4.17 21.05
N ILE A 124 -6.41 -4.13 21.65
CA ILE A 124 -6.84 -5.11 22.66
C ILE A 124 -6.93 -6.51 22.06
N PHE A 125 -7.54 -6.67 20.87
CA PHE A 125 -7.59 -7.97 20.17
C PHE A 125 -6.20 -8.49 19.79
N SER A 126 -5.30 -7.62 19.33
CA SER A 126 -3.90 -7.96 19.02
C SER A 126 -3.15 -8.45 20.26
N PHE A 127 -3.30 -7.75 21.40
CA PHE A 127 -2.71 -8.17 22.67
C PHE A 127 -3.27 -9.51 23.17
N LEU A 128 -4.60 -9.71 23.13
CA LEU A 128 -5.20 -11.01 23.49
C LEU A 128 -4.67 -12.14 22.60
N GLY A 129 -4.54 -11.90 21.29
CA GLY A 129 -3.92 -12.85 20.37
C GLY A 129 -2.46 -13.19 20.70
N MET A 130 -1.65 -12.20 21.10
CA MET A 130 -0.26 -12.43 21.51
C MET A 130 -0.13 -13.13 22.87
N VAL A 131 -1.02 -12.81 23.83
CA VAL A 131 -1.13 -13.56 25.09
C VAL A 131 -1.48 -15.02 24.80
N SER A 132 -2.48 -15.29 23.95
CA SER A 132 -2.83 -16.65 23.57
C SER A 132 -1.68 -17.40 22.87
N MET A 133 -0.92 -16.75 21.97
CA MET A 133 0.26 -17.38 21.36
C MET A 133 1.42 -17.62 22.35
N THR A 134 1.57 -16.76 23.36
CA THR A 134 2.54 -17.01 24.43
C THR A 134 2.10 -18.20 25.30
N LEU A 135 0.79 -18.34 25.55
CA LEU A 135 0.23 -19.50 26.25
C LEU A 135 0.41 -20.81 25.46
N THR A 136 0.34 -20.81 24.12
CA THR A 136 0.64 -22.02 23.33
C THR A 136 2.09 -22.47 23.41
N ALA A 137 3.03 -21.57 23.76
CA ALA A 137 4.42 -21.94 24.00
C ALA A 137 4.71 -22.29 25.47
N TRP A 138 3.90 -21.81 26.42
CA TRP A 138 4.13 -21.96 27.85
C TRP A 138 3.37 -23.12 28.51
N LEU A 139 2.14 -23.40 28.08
CA LEU A 139 1.30 -24.45 28.68
C LEU A 139 1.40 -25.76 27.87
N PRO A 140 1.94 -26.85 28.45
CA PRO A 140 2.10 -28.14 27.75
C PRO A 140 0.80 -28.78 27.26
N ALA A 141 -0.36 -28.34 27.76
CA ALA A 141 -1.66 -28.79 27.27
C ALA A 141 -2.06 -28.18 25.91
N LEU A 142 -1.49 -27.03 25.53
CA LEU A 142 -1.87 -26.26 24.34
C LEU A 142 -1.05 -26.58 23.08
N HIS A 143 0.00 -27.39 23.20
CA HIS A 143 0.82 -27.90 22.10
C HIS A 143 1.10 -29.41 22.28
N PRO A 144 1.51 -30.14 21.23
CA PRO A 144 1.93 -31.55 21.35
C PRO A 144 3.03 -31.76 22.39
N ALA A 145 3.05 -32.95 23.00
CA ALA A 145 4.18 -33.40 23.80
C ALA A 145 5.45 -33.51 22.93
N ALA A 146 6.62 -33.23 23.51
CA ALA A 146 7.89 -33.32 22.81
C ALA A 146 8.13 -34.75 22.27
N CYS A 147 8.73 -34.88 21.08
CA CYS A 147 8.96 -36.19 20.49
C CYS A 147 10.07 -36.94 21.23
N ASP A 148 9.75 -38.11 21.79
CA ASP A 148 10.75 -39.08 22.19
C ASP A 148 11.51 -39.57 20.94
N GLY A 149 12.83 -39.56 21.00
CA GLY A 149 13.75 -39.58 19.84
C GLY A 149 13.86 -40.90 19.05
N GLY A 150 12.78 -41.68 18.94
CA GLY A 150 12.74 -42.96 18.24
C GLY A 150 11.55 -43.18 17.29
N GLY A 151 10.64 -42.20 17.11
CA GLY A 151 9.43 -42.37 16.30
C GLY A 151 8.96 -41.12 15.56
N LYS A 152 7.89 -41.26 14.76
CA LYS A 152 7.17 -40.10 14.21
C LYS A 152 6.49 -39.34 15.35
N CYS A 153 6.78 -38.05 15.46
CA CYS A 153 6.10 -37.13 16.38
C CYS A 153 4.58 -37.19 16.20
N GLU A 154 3.83 -37.19 17.30
CA GLU A 154 2.39 -36.97 17.23
C GLU A 154 2.09 -35.51 16.88
N GLY A 155 1.14 -35.34 15.96
CA GLY A 155 0.63 -34.03 15.55
C GLY A 155 -0.32 -33.42 16.57
N PRO A 156 -0.83 -32.20 16.31
CA PRO A 156 -1.66 -31.47 17.25
C PRO A 156 -3.08 -32.04 17.29
N THR A 157 -3.62 -32.15 18.50
CA THR A 157 -5.03 -32.53 18.71
C THR A 157 -5.97 -31.44 18.20
N SER A 158 -7.22 -31.82 17.88
CA SER A 158 -8.22 -30.88 17.35
C SER A 158 -8.49 -29.67 18.25
N SER A 159 -8.36 -29.83 19.57
CA SER A 159 -8.49 -28.73 20.54
C SER A 159 -7.30 -27.77 20.50
N GLN A 160 -6.07 -28.30 20.42
CA GLN A 160 -4.85 -27.50 20.28
C GLN A 160 -4.84 -26.71 18.95
N MET A 161 -5.26 -27.36 17.87
CA MET A 161 -5.43 -26.70 16.57
C MET A 161 -6.55 -25.63 16.61
N GLY A 162 -7.67 -25.92 17.26
CA GLY A 162 -8.75 -24.93 17.47
C GLY A 162 -8.30 -23.70 18.24
N PHE A 163 -7.51 -23.89 19.31
CA PHE A 163 -6.93 -22.80 20.09
C PHE A 163 -5.92 -21.97 19.28
N LEU A 164 -5.08 -22.62 18.45
CA LEU A 164 -4.16 -21.94 17.55
C LEU A 164 -4.90 -21.11 16.49
N ILE A 165 -5.97 -21.66 15.88
CA ILE A 165 -6.79 -20.94 14.89
C ILE A 165 -7.52 -19.74 15.54
N MET A 166 -8.04 -19.90 16.76
CA MET A 166 -8.62 -18.80 17.55
C MET A 166 -7.58 -17.70 17.80
N THR A 167 -6.37 -18.07 18.25
CA THR A 167 -5.23 -17.18 18.48
C THR A 167 -4.88 -16.38 17.22
N LEU A 168 -4.73 -17.06 16.09
CA LEU A 168 -4.46 -16.45 14.79
C LEU A 168 -5.60 -15.52 14.32
N SER A 169 -6.84 -15.84 14.66
CA SER A 169 -8.02 -15.01 14.33
C SER A 169 -8.08 -13.72 15.17
N LEU A 170 -7.71 -13.75 16.45
CA LEU A 170 -7.58 -12.56 17.30
C LEU A 170 -6.51 -11.60 16.73
N LEU A 171 -5.38 -12.14 16.29
CA LEU A 171 -4.30 -11.38 15.63
C LEU A 171 -4.75 -10.76 14.30
N VAL A 172 -5.57 -11.47 13.51
CA VAL A 172 -6.20 -10.94 12.29
C VAL A 172 -7.09 -9.75 12.59
N ILE A 173 -7.93 -9.82 13.64
CA ILE A 173 -8.83 -8.73 14.05
C ILE A 173 -8.03 -7.50 14.50
N GLY A 174 -6.98 -7.71 15.30
CA GLY A 174 -6.09 -6.63 15.70
C GLY A 174 -5.37 -5.98 14.51
N THR A 175 -4.83 -6.81 13.61
CA THR A 175 -4.17 -6.34 12.38
C THR A 175 -5.12 -5.55 11.47
N ALA A 176 -6.39 -5.98 11.39
CA ALA A 176 -7.42 -5.36 10.57
C ALA A 176 -7.66 -3.90 10.94
N GLY A 177 -7.74 -3.58 12.23
CA GLY A 177 -8.03 -2.22 12.70
C GLY A 177 -6.80 -1.31 12.78
N ILE A 178 -5.64 -1.85 13.17
CA ILE A 178 -4.42 -1.05 13.39
C ILE A 178 -3.82 -0.58 12.05
N ARG A 179 -3.52 -1.51 11.13
CA ARG A 179 -2.78 -1.22 9.89
C ARG A 179 -3.36 -0.11 9.01
N PRO A 180 -4.68 -0.03 8.75
CA PRO A 180 -5.23 1.02 7.89
C PRO A 180 -5.36 2.36 8.63
N CYS A 181 -5.43 2.35 9.96
CA CYS A 181 -5.73 3.54 10.76
C CYS A 181 -4.47 4.27 11.26
N SER A 182 -3.36 3.58 11.53
CA SER A 182 -2.25 4.16 12.29
C SER A 182 -1.52 5.30 11.58
N ILE A 183 -1.14 5.11 10.31
CA ILE A 183 -0.53 6.17 9.49
C ILE A 183 -1.49 7.38 9.35
N PRO A 184 -2.75 7.22 8.88
CA PRO A 184 -3.67 8.36 8.81
C PRO A 184 -3.90 9.05 10.15
N PHE A 185 -4.06 8.30 11.25
CA PHE A 185 -4.25 8.88 12.59
C PHE A 185 -3.06 9.71 13.07
N GLY A 186 -1.83 9.34 12.68
CA GLY A 186 -0.63 10.15 12.91
C GLY A 186 -0.59 11.43 12.07
N VAL A 187 -1.00 11.34 10.79
CA VAL A 187 -1.11 12.50 9.89
C VAL A 187 -2.20 13.48 10.35
N ASP A 188 -3.34 12.98 10.84
CA ASP A 188 -4.48 13.75 11.37
C ASP A 188 -4.10 14.68 12.54
N GLN A 189 -2.91 14.50 13.15
CA GLN A 189 -2.41 15.37 14.23
C GLN A 189 -1.78 16.67 13.73
N PHE A 190 -1.60 16.84 12.41
CA PHE A 190 -0.99 18.02 11.79
C PHE A 190 -1.98 18.71 10.85
N ASP A 191 -1.93 20.04 10.78
CA ASP A 191 -2.81 20.83 9.91
C ASP A 191 -2.21 20.99 8.50
N PRO A 192 -2.77 20.34 7.45
CA PRO A 192 -2.22 20.38 6.10
C PRO A 192 -2.37 21.75 5.42
N THR A 193 -3.22 22.65 5.93
CA THR A 193 -3.34 24.01 5.36
C THR A 193 -2.10 24.84 5.66
N THR A 194 -1.45 24.60 6.80
CA THR A 194 -0.26 25.34 7.25
C THR A 194 1.05 24.74 6.73
N ASP A 195 2.02 25.59 6.37
CA ASP A 195 3.35 25.12 5.95
C ASP A 195 4.08 24.36 7.07
N LYS A 196 3.85 24.74 8.33
CA LYS A 196 4.39 24.04 9.51
C LYS A 196 3.81 22.63 9.64
N GLY A 197 2.51 22.46 9.40
CA GLY A 197 1.86 21.15 9.40
C GLY A 197 2.29 20.27 8.22
N ARG A 198 2.37 20.82 6.99
CA ARG A 198 2.90 20.09 5.83
C ARG A 198 4.33 19.57 6.04
N LYS A 199 5.22 20.40 6.62
CA LYS A 199 6.57 19.96 7.03
C LYS A 199 6.53 18.90 8.15
N GLY A 200 5.61 19.03 9.11
CA GLY A 200 5.36 18.03 10.15
C GLY A 200 4.96 16.67 9.57
N ILE A 201 4.02 16.63 8.63
CA ILE A 201 3.57 15.41 7.94
C ILE A 201 4.72 14.74 7.17
N SER A 202 5.52 15.51 6.42
CA SER A 202 6.69 14.96 5.73
C SER A 202 7.71 14.36 6.71
N SER A 203 7.98 15.04 7.82
CA SER A 203 8.89 14.51 8.85
C SER A 203 8.31 13.32 9.61
N PHE A 204 6.99 13.25 9.81
CA PHE A 204 6.29 12.09 10.36
C PHE A 204 6.55 10.84 9.53
N TYR A 205 6.38 10.92 8.20
CA TYR A 205 6.65 9.80 7.30
C TYR A 205 8.12 9.33 7.41
N ASN A 206 9.08 10.26 7.39
CA ASN A 206 10.50 9.93 7.52
C ASN A 206 10.81 9.18 8.83
N TRP A 207 10.30 9.66 9.97
CA TRP A 207 10.48 9.01 11.27
C TRP A 207 9.76 7.66 11.36
N TYR A 208 8.56 7.54 10.78
CA TYR A 208 7.81 6.30 10.70
C TYR A 208 8.61 5.23 9.93
N TYR A 209 9.10 5.55 8.72
CA TYR A 209 9.86 4.60 7.91
C TYR A 209 11.22 4.24 8.54
N ALA A 210 11.92 5.22 9.12
CA ALA A 210 13.17 4.97 9.85
C ALA A 210 12.95 4.02 11.05
N SER A 211 11.93 4.27 11.88
CA SER A 211 11.59 3.38 12.99
C SER A 211 11.19 1.99 12.50
N PHE A 212 10.35 1.89 11.47
CA PHE A 212 9.93 0.60 10.90
C PHE A 212 11.12 -0.23 10.42
N THR A 213 12.12 0.41 9.80
CA THR A 213 13.32 -0.26 9.28
C THR A 213 14.18 -0.83 10.41
N VAL A 214 14.41 -0.05 11.48
CA VAL A 214 15.16 -0.51 12.67
C VAL A 214 14.42 -1.66 13.37
N VAL A 215 13.10 -1.54 13.52
CA VAL A 215 12.23 -2.57 14.10
C VAL A 215 12.27 -3.86 13.28
N LEU A 216 12.19 -3.77 11.95
CA LEU A 216 12.22 -4.93 11.05
C LEU A 216 13.54 -5.70 11.19
N ILE A 217 14.68 -5.00 11.20
CA ILE A 217 16.00 -5.62 11.38
C ILE A 217 16.07 -6.33 12.74
N PHE A 218 15.64 -5.67 13.82
CA PHE A 218 15.69 -6.25 15.18
C PHE A 218 14.75 -7.46 15.32
N ALA A 219 13.54 -7.39 14.74
CA ALA A 219 12.59 -8.49 14.72
C ALA A 219 13.15 -9.71 13.99
N LEU A 220 13.64 -9.55 12.76
CA LEU A 220 14.14 -10.64 11.91
C LEU A 220 15.46 -11.27 12.37
N THR A 221 16.18 -10.61 13.28
CA THR A 221 17.47 -11.09 13.82
C THR A 221 17.37 -11.47 15.29
N VAL A 222 17.22 -10.49 16.19
CA VAL A 222 17.28 -10.70 17.65
C VAL A 222 16.08 -11.49 18.16
N VAL A 223 14.86 -11.13 17.74
CA VAL A 223 13.65 -11.84 18.21
C VAL A 223 13.61 -13.27 17.67
N VAL A 224 13.93 -13.47 16.38
CA VAL A 224 14.05 -14.82 15.79
C VAL A 224 15.14 -15.66 16.48
N PHE A 225 16.28 -15.07 16.84
CA PHE A 225 17.33 -15.77 17.59
C PHE A 225 16.86 -16.20 18.99
N ILE A 226 16.13 -15.34 19.71
CA ILE A 226 15.54 -15.70 21.00
C ILE A 226 14.53 -16.85 20.83
N GLN A 227 13.70 -16.80 19.79
CA GLN A 227 12.71 -17.85 19.48
C GLN A 227 13.34 -19.21 19.15
N ASP A 228 14.35 -19.25 18.26
CA ASP A 228 14.93 -20.52 17.77
C ASP A 228 16.01 -21.10 18.70
N SER A 229 16.77 -20.25 19.40
CA SER A 229 17.99 -20.64 20.12
C SER A 229 17.94 -20.46 21.64
N VAL A 230 16.95 -19.74 22.19
CA VAL A 230 16.83 -19.50 23.64
C VAL A 230 15.55 -20.14 24.21
N SER A 231 14.36 -19.65 23.81
CA SER A 231 13.07 -20.21 24.23
C SER A 231 11.92 -19.57 23.45
N TRP A 232 10.99 -20.39 22.97
CA TRP A 232 9.71 -19.93 22.40
C TRP A 232 8.88 -19.09 23.39
N VAL A 233 8.91 -19.42 24.68
CA VAL A 233 8.15 -18.68 25.71
C VAL A 233 8.65 -17.24 25.82
N LEU A 234 9.97 -17.03 25.86
CA LEU A 234 10.56 -15.69 25.85
C LEU A 234 10.37 -15.01 24.49
N GLY A 235 10.50 -15.79 23.41
CA GLY A 235 10.36 -15.34 22.02
C GLY A 235 8.98 -14.82 21.63
N PHE A 236 7.92 -15.21 22.34
CA PHE A 236 6.57 -14.65 22.21
C PHE A 236 6.16 -13.75 23.39
N GLY A 237 6.68 -14.04 24.59
CA GLY A 237 6.43 -13.22 25.79
C GLY A 237 6.97 -11.80 25.69
N ILE A 238 8.18 -11.61 25.13
CA ILE A 238 8.77 -10.27 24.93
C ILE A 238 7.90 -9.42 23.97
N PRO A 239 7.55 -9.89 22.75
CA PRO A 239 6.52 -9.26 21.91
C PRO A 239 5.22 -8.91 22.64
N THR A 240 4.69 -9.83 23.45
CA THR A 240 3.43 -9.62 24.19
C THR A 240 3.53 -8.48 25.21
N ILE A 241 4.65 -8.39 25.94
CA ILE A 241 4.91 -7.28 26.88
C ILE A 241 5.05 -5.95 26.12
N LEU A 242 5.75 -5.94 24.98
CA LEU A 242 5.89 -4.74 24.14
C LEU A 242 4.52 -4.26 23.61
N MET A 243 3.64 -5.17 23.20
CA MET A 243 2.27 -4.83 22.81
C MET A 243 1.47 -4.22 23.99
N PHE A 244 1.64 -4.73 25.21
CA PHE A 244 1.02 -4.14 26.39
C PHE A 244 1.54 -2.70 26.65
N CYS A 245 2.85 -2.49 26.55
CA CYS A 245 3.45 -1.15 26.62
C CYS A 245 2.93 -0.22 25.51
N SER A 246 2.73 -0.75 24.29
CA SER A 246 2.13 -0.02 23.15
C SER A 246 0.75 0.53 23.50
N ILE A 247 -0.13 -0.32 24.04
CA ILE A 247 -1.48 0.04 24.47
C ILE A 247 -1.46 1.15 25.52
N ILE A 248 -0.57 1.04 26.52
CA ILE A 248 -0.41 2.06 27.55
C ILE A 248 0.02 3.40 26.93
N LEU A 249 1.03 3.41 26.06
CA LEU A 249 1.48 4.63 25.37
C LEU A 249 0.36 5.28 24.55
N PHE A 250 -0.42 4.48 23.81
CA PHE A 250 -1.55 4.98 23.03
C PHE A 250 -2.60 5.67 23.93
N PHE A 251 -3.02 5.01 25.02
CA PHE A 251 -4.02 5.59 25.91
C PHE A 251 -3.51 6.79 26.72
N LEU A 252 -2.20 6.85 27.06
CA LEU A 252 -1.61 8.04 27.68
C LEU A 252 -1.70 9.29 26.77
N GLY A 253 -1.58 9.10 25.45
CA GLY A 253 -1.70 10.18 24.46
C GLY A 253 -3.12 10.74 24.25
N THR A 254 -4.17 10.04 24.73
CA THR A 254 -5.59 10.37 24.47
C THR A 254 -5.97 11.83 24.71
N ARG A 255 -5.40 12.48 25.73
CA ARG A 255 -5.71 13.89 26.06
C ARG A 255 -5.13 14.89 25.04
N VAL A 256 -4.12 14.49 24.28
CA VAL A 256 -3.37 15.31 23.31
C VAL A 256 -3.89 15.11 21.88
N TYR A 257 -4.48 13.96 21.58
CA TYR A 257 -4.95 13.62 20.23
C TYR A 257 -6.10 14.50 19.74
N VAL A 258 -6.07 14.79 18.44
CA VAL A 258 -7.23 15.25 17.67
C VAL A 258 -7.89 14.05 17.02
N LEU A 259 -9.20 13.96 17.19
CA LEU A 259 -10.06 12.92 16.64
C LEU A 259 -10.90 13.54 15.52
N ILE A 260 -10.61 13.17 14.28
CA ILE A 260 -11.42 13.53 13.11
C ILE A 260 -12.66 12.63 13.07
N LYS A 261 -13.80 13.18 12.64
CA LYS A 261 -15.05 12.41 12.49
C LYS A 261 -15.00 11.54 11.23
N PRO A 262 -15.68 10.38 11.21
CA PRO A 262 -15.85 9.59 9.98
C PRO A 262 -16.54 10.41 8.88
N GLU A 263 -15.93 10.48 7.68
CA GLU A 263 -16.48 11.21 6.52
C GLU A 263 -17.09 10.27 5.45
N GLY A 264 -17.10 8.96 5.70
CA GLY A 264 -17.57 7.93 4.79
C GLY A 264 -16.44 7.28 3.98
N SER A 265 -16.76 6.17 3.31
CA SER A 265 -15.76 5.36 2.60
C SER A 265 -15.80 5.56 1.09
N ILE A 266 -14.61 5.68 0.47
CA ILE A 266 -14.42 5.72 -0.99
C ILE A 266 -15.05 4.48 -1.66
N PHE A 267 -14.95 3.30 -1.01
CA PHE A 267 -15.55 2.06 -1.52
C PHE A 267 -17.08 2.17 -1.70
N THR A 268 -17.76 2.92 -0.83
CA THR A 268 -19.19 3.19 -0.96
C THR A 268 -19.50 4.05 -2.19
N GLY A 269 -18.64 5.03 -2.51
CA GLY A 269 -18.76 5.85 -3.72
C GLY A 269 -18.62 5.03 -5.01
N LEU A 270 -17.65 4.11 -5.05
CA LEU A 270 -17.46 3.21 -6.20
C LEU A 270 -18.66 2.26 -6.37
N ALA A 271 -19.18 1.70 -5.27
CA ALA A 271 -20.38 0.86 -5.29
C ALA A 271 -21.64 1.63 -5.74
N GLN A 272 -21.76 2.91 -5.34
CA GLN A 272 -22.82 3.82 -5.79
C GLN A 272 -22.77 4.03 -7.30
N VAL A 273 -21.60 4.29 -7.88
CA VAL A 273 -21.41 4.45 -9.33
C VAL A 273 -21.83 3.19 -10.09
N ALA A 274 -21.38 2.01 -9.64
CA ALA A 274 -21.75 0.74 -10.27
C ALA A 274 -23.27 0.50 -10.23
N ALA A 275 -23.90 0.73 -9.07
CA ALA A 275 -25.35 0.57 -8.90
C ALA A 275 -26.16 1.60 -9.71
N ALA A 276 -25.74 2.86 -9.75
CA ALA A 276 -26.40 3.92 -10.50
C ALA A 276 -26.28 3.70 -12.02
N ALA A 277 -25.09 3.33 -12.52
CA ALA A 277 -24.87 2.98 -13.92
C ALA A 277 -25.72 1.76 -14.33
N TYR A 278 -25.83 0.74 -13.47
CA TYR A 278 -26.69 -0.41 -13.73
C TYR A 278 -28.18 -0.06 -13.77
N LYS A 279 -28.68 0.73 -12.80
CA LYS A 279 -30.08 1.21 -12.79
C LYS A 279 -30.39 2.07 -14.02
N LYS A 280 -29.45 2.91 -14.45
CA LYS A 280 -29.58 3.78 -15.62
C LYS A 280 -29.13 3.12 -16.94
N ARG A 281 -28.92 1.79 -16.97
CA ARG A 281 -28.40 1.05 -18.15
C ARG A 281 -29.19 1.28 -19.44
N HIS A 282 -30.50 1.50 -19.34
CA HIS A 282 -31.40 1.69 -20.48
C HIS A 282 -31.45 3.13 -21.04
N LEU A 283 -30.85 4.11 -20.37
CA LEU A 283 -30.78 5.48 -20.89
C LEU A 283 -29.91 5.54 -22.15
N LYS A 284 -30.31 6.32 -23.15
CA LYS A 284 -29.42 6.73 -24.25
C LYS A 284 -28.39 7.73 -23.70
N LEU A 285 -27.15 7.62 -24.17
CA LEU A 285 -26.10 8.61 -23.86
C LEU A 285 -26.21 9.77 -24.87
N PRO A 286 -25.97 11.03 -24.46
CA PRO A 286 -25.72 12.11 -25.41
C PRO A 286 -24.55 11.74 -26.32
N ASP A 287 -24.72 11.96 -27.64
CA ASP A 287 -23.74 11.53 -28.63
C ASP A 287 -22.45 12.37 -28.56
N SER A 288 -22.57 13.66 -28.22
CA SER A 288 -21.46 14.61 -28.08
C SER A 288 -21.10 14.97 -26.63
N LEU A 289 -19.92 15.59 -26.46
CA LEU A 289 -19.43 16.22 -25.24
C LEU A 289 -19.47 17.75 -25.39
N GLN A 290 -20.53 18.30 -25.98
CA GLN A 290 -20.63 19.76 -26.20
C GLN A 290 -20.79 20.51 -24.87
N PRO A 291 -20.45 21.81 -24.79
CA PRO A 291 -20.62 22.60 -23.56
C PRO A 291 -22.07 22.60 -23.03
N THR A 292 -23.05 22.53 -23.94
CA THR A 292 -24.49 22.38 -23.69
C THR A 292 -24.88 21.00 -23.14
N ASP A 293 -24.10 19.94 -23.38
CA ASP A 293 -24.34 18.60 -22.81
C ASP A 293 -23.81 18.47 -21.36
N ARG A 294 -22.90 19.36 -20.93
CA ARG A 294 -22.35 19.33 -19.56
C ARG A 294 -23.41 19.59 -18.49
N THR A 295 -24.47 20.33 -18.78
CA THR A 295 -25.59 20.57 -17.85
C THR A 295 -26.47 19.34 -17.64
N ALA A 296 -26.36 18.30 -18.47
CA ALA A 296 -27.04 17.03 -18.27
C ALA A 296 -26.35 16.12 -17.24
N TYR A 297 -25.10 16.44 -16.85
CA TYR A 297 -24.31 15.66 -15.90
C TYR A 297 -24.15 16.37 -14.55
N TYR A 298 -24.19 15.59 -13.46
CA TYR A 298 -24.05 16.12 -12.12
C TYR A 298 -22.58 16.41 -11.76
N ASP A 299 -22.21 17.68 -11.86
CA ASP A 299 -20.89 18.20 -11.52
C ASP A 299 -20.96 19.34 -10.48
N PRO A 300 -21.08 19.04 -9.17
CA PRO A 300 -21.11 20.08 -8.14
C PRO A 300 -19.82 20.91 -8.12
N PRO A 301 -19.84 22.17 -7.65
CA PRO A 301 -18.61 22.96 -7.47
C PRO A 301 -17.65 22.22 -6.53
N GLY A 302 -16.38 22.11 -6.96
CA GLY A 302 -15.39 21.31 -6.24
C GLY A 302 -15.01 21.93 -4.90
N THR A 303 -14.74 21.09 -3.90
CA THR A 303 -14.01 21.55 -2.71
C THR A 303 -12.59 21.94 -3.12
N ALA A 304 -12.05 23.02 -2.57
CA ALA A 304 -10.78 23.64 -2.99
C ALA A 304 -9.51 22.78 -2.81
N LEU A 305 -9.65 21.51 -2.41
CA LEU A 305 -8.57 20.58 -2.07
C LEU A 305 -8.30 19.54 -3.16
N HIS A 306 -9.17 19.38 -4.17
CA HIS A 306 -9.04 18.33 -5.19
C HIS A 306 -9.19 18.87 -6.62
N SER A 307 -8.27 18.48 -7.50
CA SER A 307 -8.36 18.76 -8.93
C SER A 307 -9.51 17.98 -9.57
N LYS A 308 -10.41 18.66 -10.27
CA LYS A 308 -11.51 18.01 -10.99
C LYS A 308 -10.96 17.12 -12.11
N LEU A 309 -11.44 15.88 -12.18
CA LEU A 309 -11.15 14.97 -13.28
C LEU A 309 -11.99 15.35 -14.52
N PRO A 310 -11.37 15.45 -15.72
CA PRO A 310 -12.12 15.68 -16.95
C PRO A 310 -12.93 14.45 -17.33
N LEU A 311 -14.17 14.65 -17.80
CA LEU A 311 -15.06 13.59 -18.27
C LEU A 311 -14.47 12.90 -19.51
N THR A 312 -14.22 11.59 -19.42
CA THR A 312 -13.57 10.81 -20.50
C THR A 312 -14.56 10.01 -21.36
N THR A 313 -14.16 9.71 -22.60
CA THR A 313 -14.92 8.87 -23.55
C THR A 313 -14.70 7.37 -23.34
N GLN A 314 -13.69 6.94 -22.57
CA GLN A 314 -13.54 5.52 -22.23
C GLN A 314 -14.65 5.06 -21.28
N PHE A 315 -15.13 3.84 -21.47
CA PHE A 315 -16.19 3.22 -20.66
C PHE A 315 -17.46 4.11 -20.54
N ARG A 316 -17.94 4.73 -21.64
CA ARG A 316 -19.10 5.68 -21.66
C ARG A 316 -20.34 5.18 -20.90
N PHE A 317 -20.55 3.87 -20.79
CA PHE A 317 -21.69 3.31 -20.05
C PHE A 317 -21.70 3.70 -18.56
N LEU A 318 -20.54 4.00 -17.97
CA LEU A 318 -20.43 4.49 -16.59
C LEU A 318 -20.89 5.95 -16.44
N ASN A 319 -20.81 6.77 -17.49
CA ASN A 319 -21.29 8.16 -17.49
C ASN A 319 -22.79 8.23 -17.17
N LYS A 320 -23.55 7.15 -17.44
CA LYS A 320 -24.97 7.06 -17.12
C LYS A 320 -25.27 7.25 -15.63
N ALA A 321 -24.32 6.94 -14.73
CA ALA A 321 -24.48 7.18 -13.28
C ALA A 321 -24.58 8.67 -12.92
N ALA A 322 -23.97 9.56 -13.73
CA ALA A 322 -23.95 10.99 -13.49
C ALA A 322 -25.02 11.79 -14.27
N ILE A 323 -25.82 11.14 -15.12
CA ILE A 323 -26.92 11.82 -15.85
C ILE A 323 -28.01 12.24 -14.86
N ILE A 324 -28.37 13.52 -14.86
CA ILE A 324 -29.47 14.07 -14.05
C ILE A 324 -30.81 13.68 -14.68
N LEU A 325 -31.74 13.14 -13.88
CA LEU A 325 -33.15 13.00 -14.26
C LEU A 325 -34.03 13.90 -13.38
N GLU A 326 -35.26 14.16 -13.82
CA GLU A 326 -36.24 14.94 -13.05
C GLU A 326 -36.42 14.38 -11.61
N LYS A 327 -36.51 15.30 -10.65
CA LYS A 327 -36.72 15.02 -9.22
C LYS A 327 -35.59 14.20 -8.55
N GLU A 328 -34.40 14.12 -9.13
CA GLU A 328 -33.21 13.50 -8.49
C GLU A 328 -32.35 14.47 -7.67
N LEU A 329 -32.65 15.78 -7.72
CA LEU A 329 -31.97 16.84 -6.98
C LEU A 329 -32.91 17.46 -5.94
N ASN A 330 -32.37 17.68 -4.75
CA ASN A 330 -32.98 18.49 -3.70
C ASN A 330 -32.89 19.99 -4.06
N PRO A 331 -33.66 20.87 -3.40
CA PRO A 331 -33.60 22.33 -3.63
C PRO A 331 -32.22 22.97 -3.34
N ASP A 332 -31.36 22.30 -2.58
CA ASP A 332 -29.99 22.71 -2.27
C ASP A 332 -28.95 22.23 -3.32
N GLY A 333 -29.39 21.54 -4.38
CA GLY A 333 -28.52 20.96 -5.40
C GLY A 333 -27.82 19.65 -4.99
N SER A 334 -28.18 19.06 -3.85
CA SER A 334 -27.69 17.74 -3.42
C SER A 334 -28.51 16.60 -4.06
N PRO A 335 -27.92 15.41 -4.30
CA PRO A 335 -28.66 14.29 -4.87
C PRO A 335 -29.61 13.68 -3.83
N VAL A 336 -30.89 13.53 -4.20
CA VAL A 336 -31.94 12.88 -3.37
C VAL A 336 -31.53 11.46 -2.99
N ASN A 337 -30.84 10.75 -3.89
CA ASN A 337 -30.31 9.41 -3.62
C ASN A 337 -28.96 9.18 -4.32
N LYS A 338 -27.90 9.10 -3.51
CA LYS A 338 -26.51 8.83 -3.96
C LYS A 338 -26.34 7.46 -4.65
N TRP A 339 -27.27 6.51 -4.48
CA TRP A 339 -27.30 5.22 -5.17
C TRP A 339 -28.06 5.25 -6.52
N ARG A 340 -28.38 6.44 -7.03
CA ARG A 340 -29.09 6.66 -8.30
C ARG A 340 -28.50 7.86 -9.08
N LEU A 341 -27.93 8.86 -8.41
CA LEU A 341 -27.19 9.97 -9.02
C LEU A 341 -25.82 10.11 -8.33
N CYS A 342 -24.74 10.05 -9.12
CA CYS A 342 -23.35 10.18 -8.65
C CYS A 342 -22.66 11.37 -9.34
N THR A 343 -21.55 11.87 -8.79
CA THR A 343 -20.79 12.97 -9.43
C THR A 343 -19.95 12.49 -10.61
N ILE A 344 -19.61 13.39 -11.55
CA ILE A 344 -18.61 13.11 -12.60
C ILE A 344 -17.30 12.61 -11.99
N GLN A 345 -16.84 13.23 -10.89
CA GLN A 345 -15.59 12.83 -10.22
C GLN A 345 -15.63 11.36 -9.77
N GLN A 346 -16.69 10.91 -9.09
CA GLN A 346 -16.82 9.51 -8.68
C GLN A 346 -16.83 8.55 -9.87
N VAL A 347 -17.44 8.96 -10.99
CA VAL A 347 -17.46 8.16 -12.23
C VAL A 347 -16.07 8.02 -12.84
N GLU A 348 -15.30 9.10 -12.94
CA GLU A 348 -13.92 9.05 -13.45
C GLU A 348 -12.96 8.30 -12.51
N GLU A 349 -13.15 8.41 -11.19
CA GLU A 349 -12.46 7.60 -10.19
C GLU A 349 -12.74 6.10 -10.41
N PHE A 350 -14.00 5.71 -10.61
CA PHE A 350 -14.34 4.31 -10.91
C PHE A 350 -13.81 3.84 -12.27
N LYS A 351 -13.81 4.67 -13.31
CA LYS A 351 -13.16 4.36 -14.60
C LYS A 351 -11.65 4.16 -14.47
N CYS A 352 -10.98 4.97 -13.67
CA CYS A 352 -9.54 4.86 -13.41
C CYS A 352 -9.23 3.48 -12.80
N LEU A 353 -10.02 3.05 -11.80
CA LEU A 353 -9.93 1.70 -11.24
C LEU A 353 -10.15 0.62 -12.32
N VAL A 354 -11.23 0.70 -13.10
CA VAL A 354 -11.54 -0.27 -14.18
C VAL A 354 -10.42 -0.35 -15.23
N ARG A 355 -9.76 0.77 -15.56
CA ARG A 355 -8.61 0.79 -16.47
C ARG A 355 -7.39 0.09 -15.88
N VAL A 356 -7.11 0.29 -14.60
CA VAL A 356 -5.98 -0.30 -13.87
C VAL A 356 -6.18 -1.81 -13.59
N SER A 357 -7.43 -2.26 -13.40
CA SER A 357 -7.76 -3.64 -13.02
C SER A 357 -7.05 -4.76 -13.81
N PRO A 358 -6.92 -4.74 -15.16
CA PRO A 358 -6.24 -5.81 -15.89
C PRO A 358 -4.75 -5.94 -15.55
N ILE A 359 -4.06 -4.81 -15.38
CA ILE A 359 -2.64 -4.76 -14.95
C ILE A 359 -2.53 -5.23 -13.50
N TRP A 360 -3.43 -4.78 -12.63
CA TRP A 360 -3.48 -5.22 -11.23
C TRP A 360 -3.68 -6.73 -11.11
N VAL A 361 -4.63 -7.33 -11.86
CA VAL A 361 -4.86 -8.79 -11.88
C VAL A 361 -3.62 -9.54 -12.37
N ALA A 362 -3.00 -9.09 -13.47
CA ALA A 362 -1.74 -9.67 -13.93
C ALA A 362 -0.64 -9.57 -12.86
N GLY A 363 -0.63 -8.47 -12.10
CA GLY A 363 0.26 -8.23 -10.96
C GLY A 363 0.13 -9.24 -9.81
N ILE A 364 -1.04 -9.87 -9.59
CA ILE A 364 -1.24 -10.84 -8.51
C ILE A 364 -0.26 -12.02 -8.64
N LEU A 365 -0.29 -12.72 -9.78
CA LEU A 365 0.55 -13.91 -10.02
C LEU A 365 2.05 -13.59 -10.04
N THR A 366 2.44 -12.32 -10.19
CA THR A 366 3.86 -11.90 -10.13
C THR A 366 4.45 -11.97 -8.72
N LEU A 367 3.59 -12.00 -7.69
CA LEU A 367 4.00 -12.04 -6.29
C LEU A 367 4.17 -13.46 -5.75
N THR A 368 3.76 -14.50 -6.50
CA THR A 368 3.87 -15.90 -6.07
C THR A 368 5.32 -16.33 -5.75
N PRO A 369 6.35 -15.97 -6.55
CA PRO A 369 7.74 -16.23 -6.20
C PRO A 369 8.18 -15.60 -4.87
N LEU A 370 7.64 -14.42 -4.51
CA LEU A 370 7.97 -13.71 -3.28
C LEU A 370 7.40 -14.42 -2.05
N LEU A 371 6.13 -14.84 -2.08
CA LEU A 371 5.51 -15.54 -0.96
C LEU A 371 6.14 -16.91 -0.67
N GLN A 372 6.68 -17.57 -1.70
CA GLN A 372 7.34 -18.87 -1.56
C GLN A 372 8.62 -18.82 -0.70
N GLN A 373 9.26 -17.66 -0.59
CA GLN A 373 10.48 -17.46 0.20
C GLN A 373 10.26 -17.64 1.71
N ALA A 374 9.09 -17.25 2.21
CA ALA A 374 8.76 -17.27 3.64
C ALA A 374 8.38 -18.66 4.17
N THR A 375 8.21 -19.66 3.29
CA THR A 375 7.70 -21.00 3.64
C THR A 375 8.73 -22.08 3.29
N PHE A 376 8.81 -22.51 2.03
CA PHE A 376 9.64 -23.66 1.66
C PHE A 376 11.14 -23.36 1.71
N SER A 377 11.59 -22.12 1.46
CA SER A 377 13.02 -21.80 1.61
C SER A 377 13.48 -21.82 3.07
N VAL A 378 12.59 -21.51 4.03
CA VAL A 378 12.85 -21.71 5.46
C VAL A 378 12.98 -23.21 5.77
N SER A 379 12.15 -24.05 5.16
CA SER A 379 12.24 -25.51 5.29
C SER A 379 13.47 -26.12 4.61
N GLN A 380 13.94 -25.57 3.48
CA GLN A 380 15.25 -25.92 2.91
C GLN A 380 16.36 -25.60 3.91
N ALA A 381 16.36 -24.39 4.48
CA ALA A 381 17.37 -23.96 5.45
C ALA A 381 17.38 -24.81 6.73
N LEU A 382 16.23 -25.38 7.15
CA LEU A 382 16.18 -26.35 8.24
C LEU A 382 17.00 -27.63 7.96
N GLN A 383 17.14 -28.04 6.69
CA GLN A 383 17.93 -29.21 6.26
C GLN A 383 19.35 -28.86 5.74
N MET A 384 19.79 -27.62 5.90
CA MET A 384 21.08 -27.13 5.40
C MET A 384 22.02 -26.75 6.54
N ASP A 385 23.33 -26.75 6.27
CA ASP A 385 24.29 -26.25 7.23
C ASP A 385 24.19 -24.72 7.34
N ARG A 386 23.81 -24.24 8.52
CA ARG A 386 23.56 -22.83 8.86
C ARG A 386 24.69 -22.21 9.70
N HIS A 387 25.83 -22.87 9.86
CA HIS A 387 26.92 -22.35 10.68
C HIS A 387 27.70 -21.21 10.01
N ILE A 388 28.01 -20.16 10.79
CA ILE A 388 29.03 -19.16 10.47
C ILE A 388 30.18 -19.36 11.45
N GLY A 389 31.17 -20.14 11.02
CA GLY A 389 32.24 -20.59 11.91
C GLY A 389 31.73 -21.54 13.02
N PRO A 390 32.55 -21.81 14.05
CA PRO A 390 32.30 -22.94 14.97
C PRO A 390 31.28 -22.68 16.09
N LYS A 391 30.77 -21.45 16.25
CA LYS A 391 29.98 -21.05 17.45
C LYS A 391 28.62 -20.41 17.15
N PHE A 392 28.31 -20.09 15.90
CA PHE A 392 27.08 -19.39 15.55
C PHE A 392 26.34 -20.14 14.45
N GLN A 393 25.06 -20.45 14.70
CA GLN A 393 24.16 -21.03 13.72
C GLN A 393 23.06 -20.02 13.41
N ILE A 394 22.90 -19.65 12.13
CA ILE A 394 21.87 -18.71 11.70
C ILE A 394 20.48 -19.34 11.94
N PRO A 395 19.53 -18.66 12.58
CA PRO A 395 18.15 -19.16 12.67
C PRO A 395 17.50 -19.33 11.29
N PRO A 396 16.65 -20.35 11.05
CA PRO A 396 16.14 -20.64 9.72
C PRO A 396 15.19 -19.55 9.19
N GLY A 397 14.40 -18.92 10.07
CA GLY A 397 13.53 -17.79 9.71
C GLY A 397 14.31 -16.53 9.28
N SER A 398 15.57 -16.37 9.72
CA SER A 398 16.39 -15.19 9.42
C SER A 398 17.00 -15.19 8.01
N ILE A 399 16.90 -16.28 7.22
CA ILE A 399 17.49 -16.33 5.86
C ILE A 399 16.94 -15.25 4.92
N ILE A 400 15.73 -14.74 5.16
CA ILE A 400 15.11 -13.66 4.38
C ILE A 400 15.90 -12.35 4.41
N VAL A 401 16.76 -12.16 5.42
CA VAL A 401 17.71 -11.04 5.49
C VAL A 401 18.65 -10.99 4.28
N MET A 402 18.95 -12.13 3.63
CA MET A 402 19.71 -12.15 2.37
C MET A 402 19.01 -11.37 1.23
N SER A 403 17.67 -11.42 1.17
CA SER A 403 16.84 -10.66 0.21
C SER A 403 16.92 -9.17 0.49
N PHE A 404 16.77 -8.77 1.77
CA PHE A 404 16.83 -7.38 2.18
C PHE A 404 18.21 -6.74 1.94
N ILE A 405 19.30 -7.48 2.19
CA ILE A 405 20.65 -7.03 1.85
C ILE A 405 20.78 -6.80 0.34
N ALA A 406 20.26 -7.71 -0.49
CA ALA A 406 20.28 -7.55 -1.95
C ALA A 406 19.49 -6.29 -2.40
N ILE A 407 18.33 -6.01 -1.81
CA ILE A 407 17.54 -4.79 -2.06
C ILE A 407 18.33 -3.53 -1.68
N VAL A 408 18.92 -3.50 -0.47
CA VAL A 408 19.68 -2.35 0.03
C VAL A 408 20.92 -2.06 -0.83
N VAL A 409 21.60 -3.09 -1.34
CA VAL A 409 22.71 -2.94 -2.29
C VAL A 409 22.23 -2.53 -3.68
N TRP A 410 21.07 -3.03 -4.12
CA TRP A 410 20.55 -2.77 -5.46
C TRP A 410 20.01 -1.34 -5.65
N ILE A 411 19.30 -0.77 -4.67
CA ILE A 411 18.71 0.58 -4.77
C ILE A 411 19.74 1.64 -5.24
N PRO A 412 20.92 1.82 -4.60
CA PRO A 412 21.89 2.82 -5.06
C PRO A 412 22.49 2.48 -6.43
N ILE A 413 22.64 1.20 -6.79
CA ILE A 413 23.09 0.77 -8.12
C ILE A 413 22.06 1.18 -9.18
N TYR A 414 20.78 0.91 -8.92
CA TYR A 414 19.68 1.29 -9.81
C TYR A 414 19.62 2.81 -9.98
N ASP A 415 19.55 3.58 -8.89
CA ASP A 415 19.35 5.04 -8.95
C ASP A 415 20.58 5.81 -9.47
N ARG A 416 21.81 5.36 -9.16
CA ARG A 416 23.04 6.09 -9.52
C ARG A 416 23.70 5.64 -10.82
N LEU A 417 23.55 4.38 -11.20
CA LEU A 417 24.19 3.82 -12.39
C LEU A 417 23.16 3.51 -13.49
N LEU A 418 22.10 2.79 -13.16
CA LEU A 418 21.16 2.29 -14.16
C LEU A 418 20.19 3.36 -14.68
N VAL A 419 19.56 4.16 -13.80
CA VAL A 419 18.62 5.22 -14.19
C VAL A 419 19.28 6.28 -15.10
N PRO A 420 20.49 6.81 -14.82
CA PRO A 420 21.15 7.76 -15.71
C PRO A 420 21.56 7.14 -17.06
N ALA A 421 21.95 5.86 -17.08
CA ALA A 421 22.26 5.15 -18.32
C ALA A 421 21.01 4.91 -19.17
N LEU A 422 19.92 4.45 -18.56
CA LEU A 422 18.64 4.22 -19.23
C LEU A 422 18.03 5.54 -19.73
N ARG A 423 18.08 6.63 -18.95
CA ARG A 423 17.57 7.96 -19.36
C ARG A 423 18.25 8.47 -20.63
N LYS A 424 19.55 8.18 -20.84
CA LYS A 424 20.27 8.51 -22.09
C LYS A 424 19.82 7.67 -23.29
N LEU A 425 19.25 6.49 -23.08
CA LEU A 425 18.83 5.57 -24.14
C LEU A 425 17.33 5.70 -24.47
N THR A 426 16.49 5.99 -23.48
CA THR A 426 15.02 6.03 -23.61
C THR A 426 14.43 7.44 -23.66
N ASN A 427 15.21 8.46 -23.31
CA ASN A 427 14.77 9.84 -23.08
C ASN A 427 13.64 9.98 -22.02
N GLN A 428 13.40 8.96 -21.18
CA GLN A 428 12.43 9.03 -20.09
C GLN A 428 13.10 9.41 -18.76
N GLU A 429 12.45 10.29 -17.98
CA GLU A 429 13.02 10.78 -16.72
C GLU A 429 13.29 9.67 -15.69
N SER A 430 12.42 8.67 -15.62
CA SER A 430 12.55 7.47 -14.77
C SER A 430 13.45 6.38 -15.36
N GLY A 431 14.08 6.62 -16.51
CA GLY A 431 14.88 5.65 -17.27
C GLY A 431 14.04 4.61 -18.02
N ILE A 432 13.02 4.02 -17.39
CA ILE A 432 12.03 3.13 -18.00
C ILE A 432 10.62 3.44 -17.51
N THR A 433 9.61 2.95 -18.23
CA THR A 433 8.21 3.07 -17.82
C THR A 433 7.88 2.14 -16.63
N PRO A 434 6.86 2.46 -15.81
CA PRO A 434 6.45 1.59 -14.70
C PRO A 434 6.04 0.18 -15.16
N LEU A 435 5.37 0.04 -16.31
CA LEU A 435 5.01 -1.29 -16.84
C LEU A 435 6.25 -2.10 -17.30
N GLN A 436 7.26 -1.45 -17.89
CA GLN A 436 8.54 -2.13 -18.18
C GLN A 436 9.24 -2.56 -16.89
N ARG A 437 9.23 -1.71 -15.85
CA ARG A 437 9.83 -2.01 -14.54
C ARG A 437 9.18 -3.23 -13.89
N ILE A 438 7.83 -3.30 -13.90
CA ILE A 438 7.08 -4.48 -13.45
C ILE A 438 7.47 -5.70 -14.29
N GLY A 439 7.45 -5.60 -15.62
CA GLY A 439 7.77 -6.70 -16.54
C GLY A 439 9.17 -7.30 -16.32
N VAL A 440 10.18 -6.45 -16.09
CA VAL A 440 11.53 -6.90 -15.71
C VAL A 440 11.50 -7.68 -14.39
N GLY A 441 10.75 -7.21 -13.39
CA GLY A 441 10.54 -7.93 -12.14
C GLY A 441 9.98 -9.34 -12.34
N ILE A 442 8.99 -9.51 -13.24
CA ILE A 442 8.42 -10.83 -13.56
C ILE A 442 9.48 -11.78 -14.13
N ILE A 443 10.30 -11.32 -15.10
CA ILE A 443 11.36 -12.13 -15.71
C ILE A 443 12.40 -12.55 -14.65
N ILE A 444 12.81 -11.62 -13.78
CA ILE A 444 13.74 -11.91 -12.68
C ILE A 444 13.11 -12.93 -11.70
N GLY A 445 11.81 -12.82 -11.41
CA GLY A 445 11.07 -13.79 -10.59
C GLY A 445 11.04 -15.20 -11.18
N VAL A 446 10.86 -15.33 -12.49
CA VAL A 446 10.99 -16.62 -13.21
C VAL A 446 12.41 -17.18 -13.06
N GLY A 447 13.42 -16.35 -13.31
CA GLY A 447 14.83 -16.72 -13.13
C GLY A 447 15.16 -17.17 -11.70
N SER A 448 14.64 -16.47 -10.69
CA SER A 448 14.80 -16.82 -9.28
C SER A 448 14.25 -18.20 -8.94
N MET A 449 13.10 -18.58 -9.50
CA MET A 449 12.48 -19.89 -9.26
C MET A 449 13.19 -21.02 -10.03
N ILE A 450 13.71 -20.74 -11.23
CA ILE A 450 14.59 -21.68 -11.96
C ILE A 450 15.87 -21.95 -11.15
N VAL A 451 16.52 -20.90 -10.64
CA VAL A 451 17.70 -21.02 -9.78
C VAL A 451 17.38 -21.80 -8.50
N ALA A 452 16.22 -21.56 -7.88
CA ALA A 452 15.80 -22.32 -6.70
C ALA A 452 15.60 -23.81 -6.98
N GLY A 453 15.01 -24.17 -8.13
CA GLY A 453 14.90 -25.56 -8.57
C GLY A 453 16.26 -26.23 -8.81
N LEU A 454 17.22 -25.51 -9.41
CA LEU A 454 18.58 -26.01 -9.64
C LEU A 454 19.37 -26.18 -8.33
N VAL A 455 19.25 -25.24 -7.39
CA VAL A 455 19.87 -25.32 -6.07
C VAL A 455 19.28 -26.47 -5.26
N GLU A 456 17.96 -26.67 -5.30
CA GLU A 456 17.30 -27.79 -4.60
C GLU A 456 17.69 -29.15 -5.20
N MET A 457 17.74 -29.27 -6.53
CA MET A 457 18.25 -30.47 -7.19
C MET A 457 19.68 -30.79 -6.76
N LYS A 458 20.55 -29.78 -6.63
CA LYS A 458 21.91 -29.95 -6.11
C LYS A 458 21.94 -30.35 -4.63
N ARG A 459 21.09 -29.74 -3.79
CA ARG A 459 20.93 -30.05 -2.36
C ARG A 459 20.60 -31.53 -2.17
N ARG A 460 19.59 -32.03 -2.88
CA ARG A 460 19.16 -33.44 -2.80
C ARG A 460 20.27 -34.40 -3.23
N ASN A 461 20.94 -34.13 -4.36
CA ASN A 461 22.07 -34.94 -4.85
C ASN A 461 23.29 -34.95 -3.89
N TRP A 462 23.39 -33.99 -2.96
CA TRP A 462 24.39 -33.99 -1.87
C TRP A 462 23.88 -34.72 -0.63
N ALA A 463 22.59 -34.58 -0.29
CA ALA A 463 21.96 -35.32 0.80
C ALA A 463 21.96 -36.84 0.56
N GLU A 464 21.77 -37.30 -0.68
CA GLU A 464 21.95 -38.71 -1.09
C GLU A 464 23.37 -39.24 -0.82
N LYS A 465 24.36 -38.35 -0.74
CA LYS A 465 25.77 -38.65 -0.41
C LYS A 465 26.10 -38.36 1.06
N SER A 466 25.09 -38.10 1.89
CA SER A 466 25.22 -37.70 3.30
C SER A 466 26.02 -36.41 3.54
N VAL A 467 26.11 -35.52 2.54
CA VAL A 467 26.81 -34.22 2.65
C VAL A 467 25.78 -33.10 2.85
N GLN A 468 25.88 -32.38 3.97
CA GLN A 468 25.05 -31.19 4.20
C GLN A 468 25.56 -30.00 3.36
N MET A 469 24.66 -29.38 2.59
CA MET A 469 24.98 -28.20 1.80
C MET A 469 24.86 -26.93 2.66
N SER A 470 25.83 -26.03 2.58
CA SER A 470 25.80 -24.74 3.30
C SER A 470 24.67 -23.83 2.80
N VAL A 471 23.98 -23.17 3.73
CA VAL A 471 22.83 -22.26 3.48
C VAL A 471 23.16 -21.12 2.51
N PHE A 472 24.43 -20.73 2.38
CA PHE A 472 24.86 -19.72 1.41
C PHE A 472 24.63 -20.12 -0.06
N TRP A 473 24.39 -21.41 -0.37
CA TRP A 473 23.92 -21.82 -1.71
C TRP A 473 22.52 -21.30 -2.06
N LEU A 474 21.74 -20.83 -1.09
CA LEU A 474 20.48 -20.11 -1.35
C LEU A 474 20.73 -18.65 -1.79
N LEU A 475 21.92 -18.07 -1.59
CA LEU A 475 22.17 -16.66 -1.88
C LEU A 475 21.82 -16.23 -3.33
N PRO A 476 22.09 -17.02 -4.39
CA PRO A 476 21.71 -16.66 -5.75
C PRO A 476 20.18 -16.51 -5.96
N GLN A 477 19.36 -17.40 -5.41
CA GLN A 477 17.89 -17.26 -5.47
C GLN A 477 17.41 -16.08 -4.62
N PHE A 478 17.98 -15.84 -3.43
CA PHE A 478 17.59 -14.70 -2.58
C PHE A 478 18.00 -13.34 -3.19
N VAL A 479 19.14 -13.25 -3.88
CA VAL A 479 19.56 -12.04 -4.61
C VAL A 479 18.61 -11.76 -5.77
N LEU A 480 18.34 -12.75 -6.62
CA LEU A 480 17.37 -12.58 -7.71
C LEU A 480 15.98 -12.21 -7.19
N LEU A 481 15.55 -12.78 -6.07
CA LEU A 481 14.25 -12.44 -5.50
C LEU A 481 14.20 -11.02 -4.91
N GLY A 482 15.25 -10.54 -4.25
CA GLY A 482 15.35 -9.15 -3.81
C GLY A 482 15.33 -8.16 -5.00
N LEU A 483 15.98 -8.51 -6.11
CA LEU A 483 15.86 -7.75 -7.36
C LEU A 483 14.43 -7.78 -7.92
N CYS A 484 13.77 -8.95 -7.94
CA CYS A 484 12.37 -9.09 -8.33
C CYS A 484 11.46 -8.16 -7.50
N GLU A 485 11.62 -8.13 -6.18
CA GLU A 485 10.87 -7.25 -5.28
C GLU A 485 11.10 -5.76 -5.60
N ALA A 486 12.37 -5.34 -5.74
CA ALA A 486 12.75 -3.96 -6.02
C ALA A 486 12.30 -3.45 -7.40
N PHE A 487 12.15 -4.34 -8.39
CA PHE A 487 11.56 -3.99 -9.68
C PHE A 487 10.02 -4.01 -9.62
N ASN A 488 9.44 -5.06 -9.06
CA ASN A 488 8.00 -5.32 -9.14
C ASN A 488 7.19 -4.47 -8.16
N ILE A 489 7.49 -4.52 -6.85
CA ILE A 489 6.75 -3.76 -5.83
C ILE A 489 6.89 -2.26 -6.07
N ILE A 490 8.12 -1.77 -6.30
CA ILE A 490 8.35 -0.35 -6.58
C ILE A 490 7.68 0.05 -7.91
N GLY A 491 7.73 -0.80 -8.93
CA GLY A 491 7.04 -0.56 -10.20
C GLY A 491 5.52 -0.48 -10.07
N GLN A 492 4.90 -1.35 -9.25
CA GLN A 492 3.46 -1.29 -8.94
C GLN A 492 3.09 -0.01 -8.18
N ILE A 493 3.88 0.37 -7.16
CA ILE A 493 3.67 1.61 -6.40
C ILE A 493 3.81 2.84 -7.30
N GLU A 494 4.83 2.88 -8.16
CA GLU A 494 5.06 3.96 -9.13
C GLU A 494 3.92 4.06 -10.15
N PHE A 495 3.45 2.92 -10.66
CA PHE A 495 2.32 2.83 -11.59
C PHE A 495 1.02 3.34 -10.96
N PHE A 496 0.66 2.84 -9.76
CA PHE A 496 -0.54 3.29 -9.05
C PHE A 496 -0.49 4.77 -8.70
N ASN A 497 0.66 5.30 -8.28
CA ASN A 497 0.82 6.73 -7.95
C ASN A 497 0.74 7.66 -9.18
N LYS A 498 1.14 7.19 -10.38
CA LYS A 498 1.03 7.95 -11.63
C LYS A 498 -0.40 7.92 -12.20
N GLU A 499 -1.07 6.77 -12.13
CA GLU A 499 -2.39 6.59 -12.75
C GLU A 499 -3.54 7.08 -11.86
N PHE A 500 -3.55 6.74 -10.56
CA PHE A 500 -4.62 7.18 -9.67
C PHE A 500 -4.60 8.70 -9.43
N PRO A 501 -5.77 9.37 -9.35
CA PRO A 501 -5.86 10.74 -8.85
C PRO A 501 -5.48 10.81 -7.36
N GLU A 502 -5.19 12.02 -6.86
CA GLU A 502 -4.78 12.20 -5.46
C GLU A 502 -5.83 11.71 -4.45
N SER A 503 -7.12 11.86 -4.78
CA SER A 503 -8.26 11.32 -4.01
C SER A 503 -8.26 9.79 -3.87
N MET A 504 -7.55 9.07 -4.75
CA MET A 504 -7.50 7.61 -4.80
C MET A 504 -6.15 7.02 -4.37
N ARG A 505 -5.19 7.79 -3.82
CA ARG A 505 -3.91 7.22 -3.36
C ARG A 505 -4.07 6.08 -2.35
N THR A 506 -5.10 6.15 -1.49
CA THR A 506 -5.48 5.07 -0.56
C THR A 506 -5.96 3.81 -1.25
N MET A 507 -6.55 3.91 -2.46
CA MET A 507 -6.95 2.78 -3.29
C MET A 507 -5.75 1.97 -3.77
N GLY A 508 -4.61 2.61 -4.07
CA GLY A 508 -3.37 1.92 -4.44
C GLY A 508 -2.89 0.98 -3.33
N ASN A 509 -2.85 1.47 -2.09
CA ASN A 509 -2.47 0.66 -0.92
C ASN A 509 -3.47 -0.50 -0.66
N ALA A 510 -4.76 -0.24 -0.84
CA ALA A 510 -5.79 -1.28 -0.73
C ALA A 510 -5.64 -2.37 -1.81
N LEU A 511 -5.35 -1.98 -3.06
CA LEU A 511 -5.10 -2.91 -4.16
C LEU A 511 -3.84 -3.74 -3.94
N SER A 512 -2.74 -3.16 -3.47
CA SER A 512 -1.53 -3.91 -3.08
C SER A 512 -1.81 -4.93 -1.97
N SER A 513 -2.62 -4.56 -0.98
CA SER A 513 -3.03 -5.45 0.12
C SER A 513 -3.91 -6.61 -0.40
N CYS A 514 -4.85 -6.32 -1.30
CA CYS A 514 -5.63 -7.34 -2.01
C CYS A 514 -4.76 -8.24 -2.90
N SER A 515 -3.73 -7.70 -3.57
CA SER A 515 -2.79 -8.52 -4.36
C SER A 515 -2.09 -9.55 -3.48
N LEU A 516 -1.52 -9.12 -2.35
CA LEU A 516 -0.88 -10.03 -1.40
C LEU A 516 -1.85 -11.09 -0.86
N ALA A 517 -3.09 -10.70 -0.55
CA ALA A 517 -4.12 -11.63 -0.11
C ALA A 517 -4.46 -12.69 -1.15
N LEU A 518 -4.79 -12.27 -2.37
CA LEU A 518 -5.13 -13.15 -3.50
C LEU A 518 -3.96 -14.06 -3.88
N THR A 519 -2.73 -13.54 -3.89
CA THR A 519 -1.52 -14.33 -4.15
C THR A 519 -1.33 -15.40 -3.08
N SER A 520 -1.60 -15.09 -1.80
CA SER A 520 -1.47 -16.06 -0.71
C SER A 520 -2.44 -17.23 -0.89
N TYR A 521 -3.70 -16.96 -1.24
CA TYR A 521 -4.68 -18.01 -1.53
C TYR A 521 -4.33 -18.83 -2.77
N ILE A 522 -3.83 -18.19 -3.84
CA ILE A 522 -3.35 -18.89 -5.04
C ILE A 522 -2.16 -19.79 -4.71
N ASN A 523 -1.21 -19.33 -3.89
CA ASN A 523 -0.05 -20.12 -3.48
C ASN A 523 -0.48 -21.32 -2.61
N THR A 524 -1.39 -21.13 -1.64
CA THR A 524 -1.95 -22.26 -0.88
C THR A 524 -2.70 -23.24 -1.78
N ALA A 525 -3.52 -22.76 -2.71
CA ALA A 525 -4.23 -23.63 -3.65
C ALA A 525 -3.24 -24.43 -4.51
N MET A 526 -2.16 -23.81 -4.99
CA MET A 526 -1.09 -24.45 -5.75
C MET A 526 -0.38 -25.55 -4.95
N VAL A 527 -0.03 -25.27 -3.69
CA VAL A 527 0.55 -26.25 -2.75
C VAL A 527 -0.39 -27.44 -2.52
N LEU A 528 -1.67 -27.19 -2.22
CA LEU A 528 -2.66 -28.24 -2.00
C LEU A 528 -2.96 -29.07 -3.26
N ILE A 529 -3.00 -28.44 -4.44
CA ILE A 529 -3.17 -29.14 -5.72
C ILE A 529 -1.97 -30.06 -5.98
N VAL A 530 -0.73 -29.57 -5.80
CA VAL A 530 0.47 -30.39 -6.01
C VAL A 530 0.52 -31.56 -5.02
N HIS A 531 0.27 -31.31 -3.73
CA HIS A 531 0.22 -32.35 -2.71
C HIS A 531 -0.83 -33.44 -3.03
N LYS A 532 -2.01 -33.06 -3.55
CA LYS A 532 -3.09 -33.98 -3.87
C LYS A 532 -2.94 -34.72 -5.22
N THR A 533 -2.26 -34.13 -6.20
CA THR A 533 -2.19 -34.65 -7.58
C THR A 533 -0.87 -35.32 -7.95
N THR A 534 0.19 -35.11 -7.16
CA THR A 534 1.48 -35.78 -7.39
C THR A 534 1.52 -37.19 -6.77
N GLY A 535 2.64 -37.90 -6.96
CA GLY A 535 2.74 -39.32 -6.66
C GLY A 535 2.69 -39.68 -5.17
N LYS A 536 3.08 -40.92 -4.84
CA LYS A 536 3.34 -41.35 -3.47
C LYS A 536 4.77 -41.92 -3.39
N PRO A 537 5.71 -41.29 -2.66
CA PRO A 537 5.60 -39.99 -1.99
C PRO A 537 5.26 -38.84 -2.95
N ASP A 538 4.59 -37.81 -2.43
CA ASP A 538 4.23 -36.61 -3.18
C ASP A 538 5.44 -35.67 -3.32
N TRP A 539 5.30 -34.58 -4.08
CA TRP A 539 6.44 -33.67 -4.29
C TRP A 539 6.78 -32.82 -3.06
N LEU A 540 5.87 -32.66 -2.10
CA LEU A 540 5.98 -31.71 -0.98
C LEU A 540 6.03 -32.42 0.38
N THR A 541 6.73 -33.54 0.46
CA THR A 541 6.92 -34.33 1.69
C THR A 541 7.63 -33.56 2.81
N ASP A 542 7.42 -34.04 4.04
CA ASP A 542 8.11 -33.56 5.25
C ASP A 542 9.63 -33.65 5.17
N ASP A 543 10.15 -34.73 4.60
CA ASP A 543 11.55 -34.84 4.25
C ASP A 543 11.77 -34.37 2.81
N LEU A 544 12.44 -33.23 2.66
CA LEU A 544 12.78 -32.65 1.36
C LEU A 544 13.83 -33.50 0.61
N ASN A 545 14.53 -34.43 1.27
CA ASN A 545 15.44 -35.37 0.59
C ASN A 545 14.69 -36.40 -0.26
N VAL A 546 13.49 -36.80 0.19
CA VAL A 546 12.58 -37.69 -0.54
C VAL A 546 11.72 -36.90 -1.53
N GLY A 547 11.37 -35.66 -1.16
CA GLY A 547 10.49 -34.78 -1.93
C GLY A 547 11.07 -34.26 -3.24
N ARG A 548 10.19 -33.68 -4.06
CA ARG A 548 10.52 -33.05 -5.35
C ARG A 548 10.17 -31.57 -5.33
N LEU A 549 10.70 -30.87 -4.32
CA LEU A 549 10.57 -29.42 -4.19
C LEU A 549 11.19 -28.67 -5.39
N ASP A 550 12.21 -29.26 -6.03
CA ASP A 550 12.76 -28.81 -7.32
C ASP A 550 11.68 -28.69 -8.40
N TYR A 551 10.81 -29.70 -8.54
CA TYR A 551 9.70 -29.65 -9.48
C TYR A 551 8.66 -28.59 -9.09
N PHE A 552 8.34 -28.42 -7.81
CA PHE A 552 7.42 -27.35 -7.38
C PHE A 552 7.93 -25.97 -7.78
N TYR A 553 9.22 -25.68 -7.56
CA TYR A 553 9.82 -24.42 -8.02
C TYR A 553 9.72 -24.23 -9.53
N TYR A 554 9.88 -25.28 -10.34
CA TYR A 554 9.67 -25.20 -11.79
C TYR A 554 8.20 -24.95 -12.17
N VAL A 555 7.21 -25.48 -11.43
CA VAL A 555 5.80 -25.12 -11.66
C VAL A 555 5.55 -23.65 -11.34
N VAL A 556 6.09 -23.11 -10.23
CA VAL A 556 6.00 -21.67 -9.91
C VAL A 556 6.66 -20.81 -11.00
N ALA A 557 7.83 -21.22 -11.49
CA ALA A 557 8.51 -20.57 -12.61
C ALA A 557 7.66 -20.57 -13.89
N ALA A 558 7.04 -21.72 -14.23
CA ALA A 558 6.16 -21.85 -15.39
C ALA A 558 4.91 -20.97 -15.26
N THR A 559 4.25 -20.95 -14.09
CA THR A 559 3.10 -20.06 -13.83
C THR A 559 3.48 -18.59 -13.97
N ALA A 560 4.63 -18.17 -13.43
CA ALA A 560 5.12 -16.80 -13.59
C ALA A 560 5.47 -16.46 -15.05
N PHE A 561 6.02 -17.43 -15.80
CA PHE A 561 6.34 -17.29 -17.23
C PHE A 561 5.08 -17.15 -18.09
N PHE A 562 4.05 -17.96 -17.88
CA PHE A 562 2.76 -17.78 -18.58
C PHE A 562 2.07 -16.47 -18.18
N ASN A 563 2.16 -16.06 -16.91
CA ASN A 563 1.67 -14.77 -16.47
C ASN A 563 2.41 -13.58 -17.12
N PHE A 564 3.69 -13.72 -17.47
CA PHE A 564 4.41 -12.69 -18.21
C PHE A 564 3.77 -12.38 -19.57
N PHE A 565 3.31 -13.39 -20.32
CA PHE A 565 2.59 -13.16 -21.60
C PHE A 565 1.22 -12.50 -21.39
N PHE A 566 0.49 -12.89 -20.33
CA PHE A 566 -0.76 -12.23 -19.96
C PHE A 566 -0.53 -10.75 -19.58
N PHE A 567 0.51 -10.49 -18.77
CA PHE A 567 0.95 -9.14 -18.43
C PHE A 567 1.32 -8.32 -19.68
N LEU A 568 2.10 -8.88 -20.62
CA LEU A 568 2.45 -8.21 -21.88
C LEU A 568 1.20 -7.87 -22.72
N TYR A 569 0.23 -8.79 -22.79
CA TYR A 569 -1.03 -8.55 -23.49
C TYR A 569 -1.83 -7.38 -22.87
N CYS A 570 -1.93 -7.34 -21.53
CA CYS A 570 -2.57 -6.24 -20.82
C CYS A 570 -1.79 -4.93 -20.97
N ALA A 571 -0.46 -4.96 -20.82
CA ALA A 571 0.41 -3.79 -20.91
C ALA A 571 0.40 -3.16 -22.32
N LYS A 572 0.40 -3.98 -23.38
CA LYS A 572 0.31 -3.50 -24.77
C LYS A 572 -1.04 -2.83 -25.10
N ARG A 573 -2.10 -3.15 -24.36
CA ARG A 573 -3.42 -2.52 -24.49
C ARG A 573 -3.69 -1.43 -23.45
N TYR A 574 -2.76 -1.20 -22.52
CA TYR A 574 -2.89 -0.15 -21.52
C TYR A 574 -2.60 1.23 -22.14
N GLN A 575 -3.44 2.21 -21.84
CA GLN A 575 -3.22 3.60 -22.23
C GLN A 575 -2.95 4.42 -20.97
N TYR A 576 -1.72 4.94 -20.89
CA TYR A 576 -1.31 5.83 -19.80
C TYR A 576 -2.16 7.10 -19.75
N LYS A 577 -2.35 7.61 -18.54
CA LYS A 577 -3.03 8.89 -18.31
C LYS A 577 -2.23 10.03 -18.93
N GLY A 578 -2.89 10.83 -19.78
CA GLY A 578 -2.29 11.98 -20.47
C GLY A 578 -1.97 11.77 -21.95
N SER A 579 -1.92 10.52 -22.44
CA SER A 579 -1.58 10.17 -23.84
C SER A 579 -2.59 10.62 -24.91
N THR A 580 -3.54 11.51 -24.58
CA THR A 580 -4.61 11.99 -25.47
C THR A 580 -4.55 13.50 -25.73
N PHE A 581 -3.49 14.18 -25.29
CA PHE A 581 -3.28 15.62 -25.54
C PHE A 581 -2.25 15.92 -26.64
N GLU A 582 -1.50 14.94 -27.14
CA GLU A 582 -0.55 15.12 -28.26
C GLU A 582 -1.18 14.79 -29.63
N THR A 583 -2.49 15.02 -29.80
CA THR A 583 -3.15 14.82 -31.09
C THR A 583 -4.29 15.81 -31.32
N HIS A 584 -3.98 17.11 -31.19
CA HIS A 584 -4.59 18.14 -32.06
C HIS A 584 -3.91 19.54 -32.09
N ASP A 585 -2.95 19.84 -31.21
CA ASP A 585 -2.27 21.16 -31.14
C ASP A 585 -0.91 21.24 -31.87
N ASP A 586 -0.77 20.57 -33.03
CA ASP A 586 0.36 20.81 -33.96
C ASP A 586 0.06 21.93 -34.97
N ALA A 587 -0.84 22.84 -34.60
CA ALA A 587 -0.94 24.16 -35.21
C ALA A 587 -0.48 25.20 -34.17
N GLN A 588 0.55 25.99 -34.55
CA GLN A 588 0.95 27.23 -33.88
C GLN A 588 1.81 27.11 -32.61
N LYS A 589 2.94 26.39 -32.69
CA LYS A 589 4.15 26.80 -31.94
C LYS A 589 4.63 28.17 -32.47
N PRO A 590 4.80 29.20 -31.63
CA PRO A 590 5.53 30.40 -32.02
C PRO A 590 7.01 30.05 -32.27
N PRO A 591 7.73 30.80 -33.13
CA PRO A 591 9.14 30.55 -33.40
C PRO A 591 9.99 30.73 -32.12
N PRO A 592 11.10 29.99 -31.97
CA PRO A 592 11.96 30.11 -30.80
C PRO A 592 12.59 31.50 -30.72
N CYS A 593 12.64 32.09 -29.53
CA CYS A 593 13.40 33.30 -29.28
C CYS A 593 14.89 33.04 -29.54
N GLU A 594 15.42 33.70 -30.56
CA GLU A 594 16.84 33.71 -30.89
C GLU A 594 17.63 34.36 -29.74
N GLN A 595 18.79 33.77 -29.40
CA GLN A 595 19.64 34.30 -28.33
C GLN A 595 20.31 35.59 -28.82
N LEU A 596 19.92 36.75 -28.26
CA LEU A 596 20.65 37.99 -28.48
C LEU A 596 21.98 37.94 -27.70
N GLU A 597 23.04 37.49 -28.36
CA GLU A 597 24.41 37.70 -27.88
C GLU A 597 24.82 39.17 -28.01
N LEU A 598 25.58 39.64 -27.02
CA LEU A 598 26.20 40.96 -27.00
C LEU A 598 27.30 41.07 -28.07
N ILE A 599 27.15 41.99 -29.03
CA ILE A 599 28.30 42.51 -29.79
C ILE A 599 28.34 44.04 -29.75
N THR A 600 29.48 44.53 -29.28
CA THR A 600 29.88 45.92 -29.16
C THR A 600 30.07 46.59 -30.52
N SER A 601 29.60 47.84 -30.69
CA SER A 601 30.27 48.80 -31.57
C SER A 601 29.92 50.25 -31.24
N ALA A 602 30.96 51.06 -31.05
CA ALA A 602 30.85 52.49 -30.82
C ALA A 602 30.85 53.29 -32.14
N LYS A 603 30.00 54.31 -32.21
CA LYS A 603 30.11 55.51 -33.06
C LYS A 603 29.49 56.65 -32.22
N LYS A 604 30.19 57.74 -31.87
CA LYS A 604 30.58 58.89 -32.73
C LYS A 604 29.41 59.38 -33.60
N LEU A 605 28.90 60.61 -33.53
CA LEU A 605 29.09 61.75 -32.61
C LEU A 605 27.68 62.31 -32.26
N ASP A 606 27.38 63.55 -31.82
CA ASP A 606 28.13 64.81 -31.60
C ASP A 606 27.35 65.74 -30.63
N VAL A 607 27.97 66.89 -30.26
CA VAL A 607 27.48 67.96 -29.34
C VAL A 607 27.47 67.63 -27.84
#